data_AF-A0A2T3IH84-F1
#
_entry.id   AF-A0A2T3IH84-F1
#
_cell.length_a   1.000
_cell.length_b   1.000
_cell.length_c   1.000
_cell.angle_alpha   90.00
_cell.angle_beta   90.00
_cell.angle_gamma   90.00
#
_symmetry.space_group_name_H-M   'P 1'
#
loop_
_entity.id
_entity.type
_entity.pdbx_description
1 polymer ?
#
loop_
_entity_poly.entity_id
_entity_poly.type
_entity_poly.pdbx_seq_one_letter_code
_entity_poly.pdbx_strand_id
1 'polypeptide(L)'
;MYIIDRGENLDIDGSDIFVPTFENMRTKLKSEFEGELSPKLIDKVMTEEYSEKFREYWDSFNNDISDSGKHWTSSFDTHEAQRFAMENFNSNIDSKKFTARQNILSEIGAWEVFKGDGLTEFNGIKSKPGALEILEIQHMPETIEELITRGKILKVELYK
;
A
#
# COMPACT_ATOMS: atom_id res chain seq x y z
N MET A 1 25.16 -3.14 -3.23
CA MET A 1 24.76 -2.35 -4.41
C MET A 1 23.66 -3.14 -5.09
N TYR A 2 22.45 -2.57 -5.15
CA TYR A 2 21.33 -3.15 -5.88
C TYR A 2 21.18 -2.36 -7.18
N ILE A 3 21.10 -3.07 -8.30
CA ILE A 3 20.82 -2.46 -9.61
C ILE A 3 19.33 -2.69 -9.84
N ILE A 4 18.57 -1.60 -9.89
CA ILE A 4 17.16 -1.62 -10.31
C ILE A 4 17.17 -1.23 -11.78
N ASP A 5 16.89 -2.19 -12.65
CA ASP A 5 16.62 -1.91 -14.05
C ASP A 5 15.24 -1.26 -14.14
N ARG A 6 15.21 0.00 -14.59
CA ARG A 6 13.96 0.76 -14.71
C ARG A 6 13.24 0.50 -16.04
N GLY A 7 13.84 -0.32 -16.92
CA GLY A 7 13.28 -0.69 -18.22
C GLY A 7 13.11 0.49 -19.18
N GLU A 8 12.70 0.17 -20.42
CA GLU A 8 12.35 1.16 -21.45
C GLU A 8 10.98 1.82 -21.22
N ASN A 9 10.19 1.30 -20.29
CA ASN A 9 8.82 1.76 -20.03
C ASN A 9 8.75 3.03 -19.18
N LEU A 10 9.81 3.41 -18.48
CA LEU A 10 9.85 4.64 -17.67
C LEU A 10 9.51 5.90 -18.50
N ASP A 11 9.89 5.91 -19.77
CA ASP A 11 9.59 7.00 -20.71
C ASP A 11 8.15 6.93 -21.27
N ILE A 12 7.45 5.81 -21.09
CA ILE A 12 6.14 5.52 -21.70
C ILE A 12 4.99 5.76 -20.72
N ASP A 13 5.09 5.28 -19.48
CA ASP A 13 4.03 5.36 -18.46
C ASP A 13 4.38 6.24 -17.25
N GLY A 14 5.60 6.80 -17.25
CA GLY A 14 6.14 7.59 -16.15
C GLY A 14 6.49 6.75 -14.91
N SER A 15 6.65 5.43 -15.03
CA SER A 15 6.85 4.51 -13.91
C SER A 15 7.93 4.96 -12.93
N ASP A 16 7.58 4.94 -11.65
CA ASP A 16 8.54 5.09 -10.56
C ASP A 16 8.74 3.77 -9.84
N ILE A 17 9.92 3.18 -10.02
CA ILE A 17 10.29 1.87 -9.48
C ILE A 17 11.33 2.06 -8.39
N PHE A 18 11.01 1.59 -7.18
CA PHE A 18 11.90 1.70 -6.04
C PHE A 18 11.73 0.56 -5.03
N VAL A 19 12.76 0.38 -4.20
CA VAL A 19 12.68 -0.54 -3.04
C VAL A 19 11.87 0.16 -1.94
N PRO A 20 10.75 -0.41 -1.46
CA PRO A 20 9.84 0.27 -0.55
C PRO A 20 10.39 0.21 0.88
N THR A 21 11.46 0.95 1.16
CA THR A 21 11.88 1.19 2.54
C THR A 21 10.97 2.23 3.19
N PHE A 22 10.92 2.29 4.52
CA PHE A 22 10.13 3.34 5.20
C PHE A 22 10.53 4.76 4.74
N GLU A 23 11.82 5.00 4.51
CA GLU A 23 12.33 6.28 4.04
C GLU A 23 11.88 6.60 2.60
N ASN A 24 12.02 5.62 1.70
CA ASN A 24 11.60 5.79 0.31
C ASN A 24 10.09 5.99 0.22
N MET A 25 9.31 5.17 0.94
CA MET A 25 7.86 5.31 1.01
C MET A 25 7.44 6.65 1.58
N ARG A 26 8.03 7.13 2.69
CA ARG A 26 7.72 8.48 3.23
C ARG A 26 7.95 9.57 2.21
N THR A 27 9.02 9.47 1.44
CA THR A 27 9.37 10.48 0.43
C THR A 27 8.35 10.48 -0.69
N LYS A 28 8.02 9.29 -1.22
CA LYS A 28 7.11 9.13 -2.35
C LYS A 28 5.65 9.41 -1.99
N LEU A 29 5.16 8.88 -0.89
CA LEU A 29 3.77 9.09 -0.48
C LEU A 29 3.41 10.57 -0.25
N LYS A 30 4.39 11.44 0.05
CA LYS A 30 4.15 12.88 0.18
C LYS A 30 3.78 13.55 -1.13
N SER A 31 4.30 13.09 -2.27
CA SER A 31 3.87 13.54 -3.59
C SER A 31 2.58 12.85 -4.01
N GLU A 32 2.50 11.53 -3.83
CA GLU A 32 1.34 10.74 -4.29
C GLU A 32 0.03 11.13 -3.60
N PHE A 33 0.08 11.52 -2.32
CA PHE A 33 -1.10 11.93 -1.55
C PHE A 33 -1.15 13.45 -1.32
N GLU A 34 -0.55 14.25 -2.19
CA GLU A 34 -0.58 15.71 -2.05
C GLU A 34 -2.04 16.22 -2.04
N GLY A 35 -2.38 17.02 -1.02
CA GLY A 35 -3.75 17.52 -0.83
C GLY A 35 -4.70 16.55 -0.11
N GLU A 36 -4.37 15.26 -0.06
CA GLU A 36 -5.19 14.22 0.59
C GLU A 36 -4.69 13.88 2.00
N LEU A 37 -3.37 13.66 2.14
CA LEU A 37 -2.73 13.37 3.42
C LEU A 37 -1.68 14.43 3.74
N SER A 38 -1.69 14.90 5.00
CA SER A 38 -0.65 15.85 5.42
C SER A 38 0.73 15.15 5.45
N PRO A 39 1.81 15.77 4.96
CA PRO A 39 3.15 15.20 5.02
C PRO A 39 3.60 14.80 6.43
N LYS A 40 3.20 15.60 7.44
CA LYS A 40 3.48 15.32 8.86
C LYS A 40 2.79 14.06 9.38
N LEU A 41 1.66 13.66 8.78
CA LEU A 41 0.94 12.45 9.16
C LEU A 41 1.59 11.23 8.50
N ILE A 42 1.98 11.34 7.23
CA ILE A 42 2.79 10.32 6.53
C ILE A 42 4.07 10.02 7.31
N ASP A 43 4.79 11.06 7.76
CA ASP A 43 6.00 10.89 8.58
C ASP A 43 5.77 10.16 9.91
N LYS A 44 4.55 10.22 10.45
CA LYS A 44 4.20 9.56 11.72
C LYS A 44 3.76 8.11 11.54
N VAL A 45 3.22 7.74 10.38
CA VAL A 45 2.62 6.41 10.16
C VAL A 45 3.51 5.49 9.35
N MET A 46 4.45 6.03 8.58
CA MET A 46 5.41 5.27 7.80
C MET A 46 6.72 5.09 8.57
N THR A 47 6.62 4.44 9.72
CA THR A 47 7.75 4.11 10.61
C THR A 47 7.64 2.67 11.08
N GLU A 48 8.77 2.07 11.46
CA GLU A 48 8.81 0.73 12.05
C GLU A 48 7.90 0.64 13.28
N GLU A 49 8.07 1.57 14.23
CA GLU A 49 7.27 1.64 15.46
C GLU A 49 5.76 1.70 15.19
N TYR A 50 5.33 2.46 14.18
CA TYR A 50 3.91 2.55 13.87
C TYR A 50 3.41 1.34 13.06
N SER A 51 4.25 0.71 12.25
CA SER A 51 3.90 -0.51 11.51
C SER A 51 3.53 -1.65 12.48
N GLU A 52 4.29 -1.80 13.58
CA GLU A 52 3.99 -2.77 14.63
C GLU A 52 2.62 -2.50 15.28
N LYS A 53 2.35 -1.25 15.69
CA LYS A 53 1.05 -0.87 16.26
C LYS A 53 -0.09 -1.05 15.27
N PHE A 54 0.15 -0.70 14.02
CA PHE A 54 -0.85 -0.83 12.97
C PHE A 54 -1.23 -2.29 12.73
N ARG A 55 -0.28 -3.23 12.82
CA ARG A 55 -0.57 -4.67 12.74
C ARG A 55 -1.56 -5.11 13.83
N GLU A 56 -1.37 -4.65 15.06
CA GLU A 56 -2.32 -4.95 16.16
C GLU A 56 -3.71 -4.35 15.90
N TYR A 57 -3.76 -3.12 15.37
CA TYR A 57 -5.03 -2.48 15.02
C TYR A 57 -5.72 -3.13 13.82
N TRP A 58 -4.95 -3.65 12.86
CA TRP A 58 -5.45 -4.32 11.67
C TRP A 58 -6.20 -5.61 12.01
N ASP A 59 -5.64 -6.42 12.89
CA ASP A 59 -6.32 -7.64 13.35
C ASP A 59 -7.63 -7.29 14.07
N SER A 60 -7.60 -6.28 14.92
CA SER A 60 -8.80 -5.79 15.63
C SER A 60 -9.86 -5.26 14.65
N PHE A 61 -9.45 -4.53 13.62
CA PHE A 61 -10.34 -3.98 12.60
C PHE A 61 -10.96 -5.09 11.74
N ASN A 62 -10.16 -6.06 11.28
CA ASN A 62 -10.71 -7.19 10.51
C ASN A 62 -11.69 -8.04 11.31
N ASN A 63 -11.45 -8.22 12.61
CA ASN A 63 -12.40 -8.89 13.49
C ASN A 63 -13.70 -8.09 13.61
N ASP A 64 -13.64 -6.77 13.78
CA ASP A 64 -14.83 -5.90 13.81
C ASP A 64 -15.63 -5.94 12.49
N ILE A 65 -14.96 -5.99 11.34
CA ILE A 65 -15.60 -6.20 10.03
C ILE A 65 -16.33 -7.56 9.99
N SER A 66 -15.64 -8.63 10.39
CA SER A 66 -16.19 -9.98 10.41
C SER A 66 -17.38 -10.11 11.37
N ASP A 67 -17.27 -9.57 12.58
CA ASP A 67 -18.32 -9.58 13.61
C ASP A 67 -19.55 -8.78 13.18
N SER A 68 -19.34 -7.77 12.34
CA SER A 68 -20.42 -7.00 11.69
C SER A 68 -21.10 -7.74 10.53
N GLY A 69 -20.66 -8.96 10.20
CA GLY A 69 -21.18 -9.76 9.09
C GLY A 69 -20.79 -9.26 7.70
N LYS A 70 -19.80 -8.36 7.61
CA LYS A 70 -19.31 -7.79 6.34
C LYS A 70 -18.24 -8.70 5.74
N HIS A 71 -18.08 -8.62 4.43
CA HIS A 71 -17.05 -9.36 3.70
C HIS A 71 -15.68 -8.70 3.94
N TRP A 72 -14.58 -9.48 3.92
CA TRP A 72 -13.22 -8.97 4.20
C TRP A 72 -12.79 -7.81 3.29
N THR A 73 -13.35 -7.71 2.08
CA THR A 73 -13.09 -6.59 1.17
C THR A 73 -13.54 -5.24 1.74
N SER A 74 -14.45 -5.24 2.72
CA SER A 74 -14.85 -4.02 3.44
C SER A 74 -13.71 -3.43 4.28
N SER A 75 -12.64 -4.17 4.57
CA SER A 75 -11.45 -3.64 5.23
C SER A 75 -10.67 -2.63 4.37
N PHE A 76 -10.99 -2.53 3.08
CA PHE A 76 -10.41 -1.53 2.17
C PHE A 76 -11.33 -0.32 1.98
N ASP A 77 -12.53 -0.32 2.59
CA ASP A 77 -13.45 0.81 2.54
C ASP A 77 -13.05 1.87 3.57
N THR A 78 -12.78 3.08 3.08
CA THR A 78 -12.43 4.25 3.88
C THR A 78 -13.47 4.56 4.96
N HIS A 79 -14.77 4.33 4.71
CA HIS A 79 -15.81 4.58 5.70
C HIS A 79 -15.76 3.61 6.88
N GLU A 80 -15.42 2.34 6.63
CA GLU A 80 -15.27 1.36 7.70
C GLU A 80 -14.03 1.64 8.55
N ALA A 81 -12.92 2.00 7.92
CA ALA A 81 -11.72 2.43 8.63
C ALA A 81 -11.99 3.66 9.51
N GLN A 82 -12.75 4.63 9.01
CA GLN A 82 -13.15 5.82 9.78
C GLN A 82 -14.08 5.47 10.95
N ARG A 83 -15.09 4.61 10.72
CA ARG A 83 -15.99 4.13 11.78
C ARG A 83 -15.20 3.46 12.89
N PHE A 84 -14.38 2.46 12.55
CA PHE A 84 -13.55 1.76 13.51
C PHE A 84 -12.68 2.72 14.30
N ALA A 85 -12.07 3.69 13.61
CA ALA A 85 -11.20 4.66 14.24
C ALA A 85 -11.92 5.59 15.23
N MET A 86 -13.16 5.97 14.94
CA MET A 86 -13.99 6.79 15.82
C MET A 86 -14.43 6.04 17.08
N GLU A 87 -14.69 4.74 16.95
CA GLU A 87 -15.21 3.90 18.03
C GLU A 87 -14.09 3.41 18.97
N ASN A 88 -12.88 3.19 18.45
CA ASN A 88 -11.81 2.51 19.18
C ASN A 88 -10.66 3.42 19.66
N PHE A 89 -10.52 4.62 19.09
CA PHE A 89 -9.47 5.56 19.52
C PHE A 89 -10.04 6.76 20.27
N ASN A 90 -9.71 6.85 21.56
CA ASN A 90 -10.02 8.02 22.39
C ASN A 90 -9.25 9.29 21.98
N SER A 91 -8.16 9.11 21.24
CA SER A 91 -7.21 10.15 20.84
C SER A 91 -7.41 10.49 19.36
N ASN A 92 -7.74 11.76 19.09
CA ASN A 92 -7.92 12.27 17.72
C ASN A 92 -6.66 12.03 16.86
N ILE A 93 -5.47 12.09 17.46
CA ILE A 93 -4.24 11.84 16.71
C ILE A 93 -4.05 10.35 16.36
N ASP A 94 -4.46 9.42 17.21
CA ASP A 94 -4.32 7.98 16.93
C ASP A 94 -5.37 7.52 15.92
N SER A 95 -6.60 8.04 16.02
CA SER A 95 -7.63 7.90 14.99
C SER A 95 -7.12 8.35 13.61
N LYS A 96 -6.55 9.56 13.53
CA LYS A 96 -5.97 10.09 12.28
C LYS A 96 -4.81 9.25 11.75
N LYS A 97 -3.93 8.76 12.62
CA LYS A 97 -2.82 7.90 12.21
C LYS A 97 -3.32 6.58 11.65
N PHE A 98 -4.34 5.97 12.28
CA PHE A 98 -4.92 4.72 11.79
C PHE A 98 -5.56 4.92 10.42
N THR A 99 -6.45 5.92 10.28
CA THR A 99 -7.10 6.21 9.00
C THR A 99 -6.10 6.54 7.90
N ALA A 100 -5.05 7.33 8.19
CA ALA A 100 -4.04 7.64 7.18
C ALA A 100 -3.26 6.39 6.75
N ARG A 101 -2.91 5.50 7.68
CA ARG A 101 -2.22 4.26 7.34
C ARG A 101 -3.13 3.29 6.57
N GLN A 102 -4.42 3.26 6.88
CA GLN A 102 -5.42 2.54 6.09
C GLN A 102 -5.53 3.06 4.67
N ASN A 103 -5.64 4.38 4.48
CA ASN A 103 -5.69 4.95 3.14
C ASN A 103 -4.45 4.57 2.31
N ILE A 104 -3.26 4.64 2.91
CA ILE A 104 -2.02 4.22 2.24
C ILE A 104 -2.05 2.72 1.89
N LEU A 105 -2.59 1.88 2.77
CA LEU A 105 -2.75 0.44 2.53
C LEU A 105 -3.71 0.18 1.36
N SER A 106 -4.88 0.83 1.36
CA SER A 106 -5.91 0.62 0.34
C SER A 106 -5.47 1.03 -1.06
N GLU A 107 -4.73 2.12 -1.18
CA GLU A 107 -4.32 2.65 -2.49
C GLU A 107 -3.00 2.06 -3.01
N ILE A 108 -2.01 1.88 -2.13
CA ILE A 108 -0.63 1.52 -2.54
C ILE A 108 -0.24 0.09 -2.10
N GLY A 109 -1.09 -0.61 -1.34
CA GLY A 109 -0.80 -1.98 -0.91
C GLY A 109 0.35 -2.05 0.08
N ALA A 110 0.51 -1.08 0.97
CA ALA A 110 1.47 -1.16 2.07
C ALA A 110 0.87 -1.91 3.28
N TRP A 111 0.61 -3.21 3.11
CA TRP A 111 -0.05 -4.13 4.05
C TRP A 111 0.53 -4.10 5.48
N GLU A 112 -0.18 -4.71 6.44
CA GLU A 112 0.24 -4.88 7.84
C GLU A 112 1.57 -5.64 8.00
N VAL A 113 1.91 -6.45 7.00
CA VAL A 113 3.16 -7.22 6.93
C VAL A 113 4.36 -6.40 6.47
N PHE A 114 4.14 -5.16 6.03
CA PHE A 114 5.18 -4.28 5.52
C PHE A 114 6.21 -3.91 6.59
N LYS A 115 7.46 -4.33 6.35
CA LYS A 115 8.61 -4.10 7.25
C LYS A 115 9.44 -2.88 6.90
N GLY A 116 9.29 -2.33 5.69
CA GLY A 116 10.00 -1.14 5.26
C GLY A 116 11.53 -1.27 5.26
N ASP A 117 12.06 -2.49 5.18
CA ASP A 117 13.49 -2.80 5.03
C ASP A 117 13.85 -3.26 3.60
N GLY A 118 12.85 -3.31 2.70
CA GLY A 118 12.99 -3.74 1.31
C GLY A 118 13.03 -5.26 1.12
N LEU A 119 12.88 -6.05 2.19
CA LEU A 119 12.88 -7.51 2.14
C LEU A 119 11.47 -8.05 2.40
N THR A 120 11.11 -9.11 1.68
CA THR A 120 9.84 -9.80 1.96
C THR A 120 9.88 -10.48 3.33
N GLU A 121 8.83 -10.32 4.13
CA GLU A 121 8.71 -10.86 5.49
C GLU A 121 9.04 -12.37 5.57
N PHE A 122 8.76 -13.12 4.50
CA PHE A 122 9.00 -14.57 4.40
C PHE A 122 10.46 -14.99 4.18
N ASN A 123 11.41 -14.07 3.97
CA ASN A 123 12.79 -14.39 3.59
C ASN A 123 13.89 -13.85 4.53
N GLY A 124 13.53 -13.49 5.77
CA GLY A 124 14.43 -12.88 6.77
C GLY A 124 15.56 -13.77 7.34
N ILE A 125 16.13 -14.72 6.57
CA ILE A 125 17.32 -15.46 6.99
C ILE A 125 18.56 -14.63 6.64
N LYS A 126 19.16 -13.98 7.65
CA LYS A 126 20.49 -13.35 7.54
C LYS A 126 21.45 -14.34 6.89
N SER A 127 22.18 -13.88 5.86
CA SER A 127 23.19 -14.62 5.05
C SER A 127 22.70 -15.53 3.93
N LYS A 128 21.42 -15.47 3.51
CA LYS A 128 20.94 -16.12 2.28
C LYS A 128 20.40 -15.09 1.29
N PRO A 129 20.48 -15.34 -0.05
CA PRO A 129 19.75 -14.54 -1.02
C PRO A 129 18.25 -14.60 -0.68
N GLY A 130 17.63 -13.43 -0.51
CA GLY A 130 16.20 -13.27 -0.23
C GLY A 130 15.51 -12.49 -1.34
N ALA A 131 14.18 -12.62 -1.43
CA ALA A 131 13.40 -11.79 -2.35
C ALA A 131 13.46 -10.32 -1.94
N LEU A 132 13.75 -9.45 -2.91
CA LEU A 132 13.68 -8.00 -2.79
C LEU A 132 12.26 -7.58 -3.14
N GLU A 133 11.64 -6.77 -2.28
CA GLU A 133 10.39 -6.11 -2.63
C GLU A 133 10.67 -4.91 -3.53
N ILE A 134 9.88 -4.79 -4.60
CA ILE A 134 9.90 -3.66 -5.51
C ILE A 134 8.48 -3.13 -5.58
N LEU A 135 8.32 -1.82 -5.42
CA LEU A 135 7.09 -1.11 -5.69
C LEU A 135 7.26 -0.32 -6.99
N GLU A 136 6.29 -0.48 -7.88
CA GLU A 136 6.17 0.27 -9.12
C GLU A 136 4.88 1.08 -9.06
N ILE A 137 4.98 2.39 -9.26
CA ILE A 137 3.84 3.29 -9.39
C ILE A 137 3.79 3.75 -10.85
N GLN A 138 2.76 3.33 -11.58
CA GLN A 138 2.51 3.75 -12.95
C GLN A 138 1.57 4.95 -12.94
N HIS A 139 2.05 6.12 -13.37
CA HIS A 139 1.24 7.34 -13.35
C HIS A 139 0.31 7.44 -14.57
N MET A 140 0.66 6.77 -15.67
CA MET A 140 -0.12 6.75 -16.91
C MET A 140 -0.18 5.33 -17.48
N PRO A 141 -0.78 4.37 -16.77
CA PRO A 141 -0.92 3.02 -17.28
C PRO A 141 -1.81 3.03 -18.52
N GLU A 142 -1.44 2.25 -19.55
CA GLU A 142 -2.31 2.01 -20.70
C GLU A 142 -3.61 1.36 -20.21
N THR A 143 -4.74 1.84 -20.73
CA THR A 143 -6.03 1.21 -20.49
C THR A 143 -6.09 -0.18 -21.13
N ILE A 144 -6.98 -1.03 -20.61
CA ILE A 144 -7.26 -2.34 -21.22
C ILE A 144 -7.59 -2.21 -22.71
N GLU A 145 -8.35 -1.18 -23.11
CA GLU A 145 -8.74 -0.96 -24.50
C GLU A 145 -7.55 -0.58 -25.40
N GLU A 146 -6.62 0.25 -24.90
CA GLU A 146 -5.39 0.60 -25.62
C GLU A 146 -4.50 -0.63 -25.82
N LEU A 147 -4.36 -1.45 -24.77
CA LEU A 147 -3.60 -2.71 -24.82
C LEU A 147 -4.23 -3.71 -25.82
N ILE A 148 -5.56 -3.80 -25.89
CA ILE A 148 -6.26 -4.62 -26.89
C ILE A 148 -6.00 -4.09 -28.30
N THR A 149 -6.15 -2.77 -28.51
CA THR A 149 -5.98 -2.12 -29.82
C THR A 149 -4.58 -2.34 -30.40
N ARG A 150 -3.55 -2.37 -29.54
CA ARG A 150 -2.16 -2.65 -29.94
C ARG A 150 -1.82 -4.15 -30.04
N GLY A 151 -2.79 -5.03 -29.79
CA GLY A 151 -2.60 -6.49 -29.82
C GLY A 151 -1.71 -7.02 -28.70
N LYS A 152 -1.58 -6.29 -27.58
CA LYS A 152 -0.77 -6.70 -26.42
C LYS A 152 -1.53 -7.69 -25.53
N ILE A 153 -2.85 -7.58 -25.46
CA ILE A 153 -3.73 -8.50 -24.72
C ILE A 153 -4.95 -8.86 -25.56
N LEU A 154 -5.61 -9.95 -25.21
CA LEU A 154 -6.83 -10.42 -25.87
C LEU A 154 -8.00 -10.39 -24.88
N LYS A 155 -9.14 -9.84 -25.30
CA LYS A 155 -10.40 -9.98 -24.56
C LYS A 155 -10.98 -11.37 -24.82
N VAL A 156 -11.11 -12.17 -23.76
CA VAL A 156 -11.76 -13.49 -23.83
C VAL A 156 -13.14 -13.39 -23.20
N GLU A 157 -14.20 -13.61 -23.98
CA GLU A 157 -15.54 -13.76 -23.44
C GLU A 157 -15.69 -15.18 -22.87
N LEU A 158 -15.95 -15.27 -21.57
CA LEU A 158 -16.35 -16.52 -20.96
C LEU A 158 -17.83 -16.75 -21.30
N TYR A 159 -18.11 -17.74 -22.16
CA TYR A 159 -19.47 -18.18 -22.45
C TYR A 159 -20.16 -18.57 -21.13
N LYS A 160 -21.34 -17.99 -20.87
CA LYS A 160 -22.24 -18.38 -19.78
C LYS A 160 -23.12 -19.55 -20.18
#